data_AF-A0A845JV33-F1
#
_entry.id   AF-A0A845JV33-F1
#
_cell.length_a   1.000
_cell.length_b   1.000
_cell.length_c   1.000
_cell.angle_alpha   90.00
_cell.angle_beta   90.00
_cell.angle_gamma   90.00
#
_symmetry.space_group_name_H-M   'P 1'
#
loop_
_entity.id
_entity.type
_entity.pdbx_description
1 polymer ?
#
loop_
_entity_poly.entity_id
_entity_poly.type
_entity_poly.pdbx_seq_one_letter_code
_entity_poly.pdbx_strand_id
1 'polypeptide(L)'
;MKISKAELKTIILEEINLVLDERCQKGYKTHHKRKTKKMYGKTYRNCVKAEGFDEDDILDEELEEDLRKWFGRKGAKGSTGGWVDCNTCRKDKKSGRKVCSACGRSTAKGGSKRKRYPACRPTPSACGKKGKWGKKSKAEKKRKKK
;
A
#
# COMPACT_ATOMS: atom_id res chain seq x y z
N MET A 1 53.36 4.46 -16.22
CA MET A 1 52.00 4.95 -16.55
C MET A 1 51.76 6.22 -15.77
N LYS A 2 51.24 7.29 -16.40
CA LYS A 2 50.92 8.55 -15.71
C LYS A 2 49.41 8.55 -15.44
N ILE A 3 49.02 8.35 -14.18
CA ILE A 3 47.62 8.42 -13.76
C ILE A 3 47.22 9.89 -13.70
N SER A 4 46.10 10.25 -14.33
CA SER A 4 45.55 11.61 -14.25
C SER A 4 44.96 11.87 -12.86
N LYS A 5 44.91 13.13 -12.44
CA LYS A 5 44.28 13.51 -11.16
C LYS A 5 42.81 13.07 -11.07
N ALA A 6 42.12 12.99 -12.20
CA ALA A 6 40.74 12.52 -12.27
C ALA A 6 40.64 11.02 -11.97
N GLU A 7 41.49 10.21 -12.60
CA GLU A 7 41.57 8.76 -12.38
C GLU A 7 42.03 8.42 -10.95
N LEU A 8 42.97 9.20 -10.40
CA LEU A 8 43.38 9.03 -9.01
C LEU A 8 42.20 9.29 -8.06
N LYS A 9 41.38 10.30 -8.36
CA LYS A 9 40.21 10.64 -7.55
C LYS A 9 39.12 9.57 -7.64
N THR A 10 38.89 8.97 -8.80
CA THR A 10 37.92 7.87 -8.94
C THR A 10 38.38 6.63 -8.19
N ILE A 11 39.66 6.26 -8.29
CA ILE A 11 40.25 5.14 -7.52
C ILE A 11 40.08 5.38 -6.02
N ILE A 12 40.42 6.58 -5.53
CA ILE A 12 40.26 6.92 -4.10
C ILE A 12 38.79 6.85 -3.67
N LEU A 13 37.85 7.30 -4.51
CA LEU A 13 36.42 7.26 -4.18
C LEU A 13 35.87 5.83 -4.16
N GLU A 14 36.32 4.96 -5.06
CA GLU A 14 35.95 3.54 -5.06
C GLU A 14 36.51 2.83 -3.81
N GLU A 15 37.77 3.06 -3.46
CA GLU A 15 38.40 2.50 -2.25
C GLU A 15 37.71 2.98 -0.97
N ILE A 16 37.38 4.28 -0.88
CA ILE A 16 36.64 4.83 0.26
C ILE A 16 35.22 4.23 0.34
N ASN A 17 34.54 4.07 -0.79
CA ASN A 17 33.21 3.46 -0.81
C ASN A 17 33.26 1.98 -0.38
N LEU A 18 34.29 1.23 -0.79
CA LEU A 18 34.52 -0.16 -0.34
C LEU A 18 34.70 -0.24 1.18
N VAL A 19 35.57 0.59 1.76
CA VAL A 19 35.81 0.64 3.22
C VAL A 19 34.56 1.09 4.00
N LEU A 20 33.69 1.91 3.41
CA LEU A 20 32.46 2.35 4.05
C LEU A 20 31.33 1.29 4.02
N ASP A 21 31.31 0.43 3.00
CA ASP A 21 30.42 -0.74 2.95
C ASP A 21 30.85 -1.86 3.93
N GLU A 22 32.13 -1.87 4.36
CA GLU A 22 32.74 -2.81 5.33
C GLU A 22 32.43 -2.54 6.82
N ARG A 23 31.56 -1.57 7.17
CA ARG A 23 31.16 -1.41 8.60
C ARG A 23 30.44 -2.63 9.18
N CYS A 24 29.94 -3.50 8.31
CA CYS A 24 29.44 -4.81 8.68
C CYS A 24 30.55 -5.85 8.47
N GLN A 25 30.61 -6.86 9.35
CA GLN A 25 31.60 -7.94 9.26
C GLN A 25 31.57 -8.58 7.86
N LYS A 26 32.71 -9.14 7.40
CA LYS A 26 32.80 -9.83 6.11
C LYS A 26 31.67 -10.85 5.96
N GLY A 27 30.92 -10.76 4.86
CA GLY A 27 29.73 -11.58 4.61
C GLY A 27 28.43 -11.00 5.21
N TYR A 28 28.45 -9.77 5.72
CA TYR A 28 27.27 -9.05 6.18
C TYR A 28 27.13 -7.72 5.45
N LYS A 29 25.90 -7.36 5.12
CA LYS A 29 25.52 -6.07 4.54
C LYS A 29 24.60 -5.32 5.49
N THR A 30 24.51 -4.01 5.36
CA THR A 30 23.47 -3.27 6.10
C THR A 30 22.09 -3.70 5.59
N HIS A 31 21.15 -3.97 6.49
CA HIS A 31 19.76 -4.22 6.14
C HIS A 31 19.18 -3.05 5.32
N HIS A 32 18.61 -3.38 4.16
CA HIS A 32 18.11 -2.43 3.16
C HIS A 32 17.03 -1.47 3.72
N LYS A 33 15.94 -2.00 4.33
CA LYS A 33 14.87 -1.20 4.98
C LYS A 33 15.25 -0.65 6.37
N ARG A 34 15.73 -1.51 7.29
CA ARG A 34 15.99 -1.14 8.69
C ARG A 34 17.48 -0.98 8.95
N LYS A 35 18.06 0.13 8.52
CA LYS A 35 19.53 0.36 8.54
C LYS A 35 20.17 0.35 9.94
N THR A 36 19.39 0.56 11.01
CA THR A 36 19.87 0.59 12.39
C THR A 36 18.97 -0.24 13.31
N LYS A 37 19.54 -0.74 14.41
CA LYS A 37 18.85 -1.48 15.48
C LYS A 37 19.29 -0.95 16.86
N LYS A 38 18.38 -0.94 17.84
CA LYS A 38 18.72 -0.61 19.23
C LYS A 38 19.09 -1.88 19.97
N MET A 39 20.27 -1.90 20.58
CA MET A 39 20.77 -2.99 21.41
C MET A 39 21.45 -2.35 22.62
N TYR A 40 21.26 -2.89 23.83
CA TYR A 40 21.95 -2.40 25.03
C TYR A 40 21.85 -0.88 25.26
N GLY A 41 20.68 -0.28 24.97
CA GLY A 41 20.45 1.17 25.11
C GLY A 41 21.16 2.06 24.07
N LYS A 42 21.96 1.49 23.17
CA LYS A 42 22.66 2.21 22.09
C LYS A 42 22.10 1.83 20.72
N THR A 43 22.30 2.70 19.73
CA THR A 43 21.86 2.46 18.36
C THR A 43 23.04 1.96 17.52
N TYR A 44 22.91 0.75 16.98
CA TYR A 44 23.91 0.08 16.16
C TYR A 44 23.44 -0.02 14.71
N ARG A 45 24.37 -0.21 13.78
CA ARG A 45 24.03 -0.57 12.39
C ARG A 45 23.40 -1.97 12.38
N ASN A 46 22.36 -2.13 11.57
CA ASN A 46 21.72 -3.43 11.43
C ASN A 46 22.41 -4.21 10.30
N CYS A 47 23.42 -5.00 10.65
CA CYS A 47 24.12 -5.88 9.72
C CYS A 47 23.38 -7.22 9.61
N VAL A 48 23.08 -7.65 8.39
CA VAL A 48 22.43 -8.92 8.03
C VAL A 48 23.34 -9.72 7.11
N LYS A 49 23.27 -11.05 7.15
CA LYS A 49 24.11 -11.91 6.31
C LYS A 49 23.82 -11.61 4.83
N ALA A 50 24.86 -11.47 4.02
CA ALA A 50 24.76 -11.11 2.60
C ALA A 50 24.14 -12.24 1.75
N GLU A 51 24.16 -13.45 2.27
CA GLU A 51 23.74 -14.67 1.59
C GLU A 51 22.28 -14.96 1.99
N GLY A 52 21.35 -14.59 1.12
CA GLY A 52 19.90 -14.75 1.34
C GLY A 52 19.06 -13.48 1.24
N PHE A 53 19.52 -12.47 0.49
CA PHE A 53 18.70 -11.31 0.15
C PHE A 53 18.89 -11.02 -1.35
N ASP A 54 18.08 -11.69 -2.18
CA ASP A 54 18.01 -11.37 -3.59
C ASP A 54 17.38 -9.98 -3.74
N GLU A 55 17.90 -9.17 -4.66
CA GLU A 55 17.35 -7.83 -4.92
C GLU A 55 15.87 -7.90 -5.36
N ASP A 56 15.47 -9.04 -5.93
CA ASP A 56 14.11 -9.37 -6.29
C ASP A 56 13.19 -9.52 -5.06
N ASP A 57 13.65 -10.14 -3.96
CA ASP A 57 12.87 -10.29 -2.72
C ASP A 57 12.56 -8.92 -2.07
N ILE A 58 13.49 -7.96 -2.17
CA ILE A 58 13.29 -6.59 -1.66
C ILE A 58 12.15 -5.90 -2.41
N LEU A 59 12.16 -6.05 -3.73
CA LEU A 59 11.21 -5.41 -4.63
C LEU A 59 9.81 -6.02 -4.46
N ASP A 60 9.73 -7.34 -4.26
CA ASP A 60 8.45 -8.03 -4.08
C ASP A 60 7.78 -7.66 -2.75
N GLU A 61 8.53 -7.59 -1.64
CA GLU A 61 7.99 -7.12 -0.36
C GLU A 61 7.49 -5.66 -0.42
N GLU A 62 8.19 -4.78 -1.16
CA GLU A 62 7.77 -3.39 -1.32
C GLU A 62 6.48 -3.28 -2.13
N LEU A 63 6.38 -4.04 -3.22
CA LEU A 63 5.15 -4.17 -4.02
C LEU A 63 4.00 -4.74 -3.20
N GLU A 64 4.23 -5.82 -2.44
CA GLU A 64 3.22 -6.43 -1.58
C GLU A 64 2.72 -5.46 -0.51
N GLU A 65 3.61 -4.71 0.15
CA GLU A 65 3.22 -3.69 1.10
C GLU A 65 2.36 -2.59 0.46
N ASP A 66 2.73 -2.13 -0.74
CA ASP A 66 2.02 -1.07 -1.44
C ASP A 66 0.67 -1.53 -1.97
N LEU A 67 0.58 -2.76 -2.49
CA LEU A 67 -0.67 -3.44 -2.81
C LEU A 67 -1.54 -3.57 -1.57
N ARG A 68 -1.00 -4.05 -0.44
CA ARG A 68 -1.74 -4.24 0.82
C ARG A 68 -2.23 -2.91 1.40
N LYS A 69 -1.44 -1.84 1.32
CA LYS A 69 -1.84 -0.45 1.65
C LYS A 69 -2.92 0.07 0.70
N TRP A 70 -2.80 -0.22 -0.60
CA TRP A 70 -3.76 0.19 -1.63
C TRP A 70 -5.11 -0.50 -1.45
N PHE A 71 -5.12 -1.81 -1.16
CA PHE A 71 -6.32 -2.56 -0.79
C PHE A 71 -6.88 -2.12 0.57
N GLY A 72 -6.02 -1.72 1.52
CA GLY A 72 -6.41 -1.20 2.84
C GLY A 72 -7.11 0.17 2.80
N ARG A 73 -6.93 0.97 1.74
CA ARG A 73 -7.49 2.34 1.62
C ARG A 73 -8.96 2.39 1.18
N LYS A 74 -9.70 1.28 1.15
CA LYS A 74 -11.13 1.25 0.74
C LYS A 74 -12.10 1.04 1.91
N GLY A 75 -12.56 2.15 2.49
CA GLY A 75 -13.98 2.40 2.81
C GLY A 75 -14.67 1.72 4.01
N ALA A 76 -14.45 2.17 5.24
CA ALA A 76 -15.47 2.25 6.30
C ALA A 76 -14.85 2.85 7.57
N LYS A 77 -15.67 3.36 8.49
CA LYS A 77 -15.23 3.63 9.86
C LYS A 77 -15.33 2.31 10.64
N GLY A 78 -14.20 1.63 10.83
CA GLY A 78 -14.09 0.34 11.53
C GLY A 78 -13.02 -0.57 10.92
N SER A 79 -12.68 -1.67 11.60
CA SER A 79 -11.63 -2.66 11.26
C SER A 79 -11.94 -3.54 10.04
N THR A 80 -12.91 -3.17 9.21
CA THR A 80 -13.35 -3.92 8.04
C THR A 80 -13.62 -2.95 6.89
N GLY A 81 -12.62 -2.74 6.03
CA GLY A 81 -12.76 -1.95 4.80
C GLY A 81 -13.77 -2.58 3.82
N GLY A 82 -14.59 -1.78 3.15
CA GLY A 82 -15.57 -2.24 2.17
C GLY A 82 -16.16 -1.14 1.28
N TRP A 83 -17.06 -1.53 0.36
CA TRP A 83 -17.93 -0.54 -0.29
C TRP A 83 -18.98 -0.08 0.74
N VAL A 84 -19.61 1.07 0.53
CA VAL A 84 -20.67 1.61 1.41
C VAL A 84 -21.99 1.82 0.67
N ASP A 85 -23.10 1.52 1.33
CA ASP A 85 -24.43 1.68 0.73
C ASP A 85 -24.90 3.12 0.89
N CYS A 86 -25.04 3.81 -0.24
CA CYS A 86 -25.47 5.20 -0.22
C CYS A 86 -26.90 5.40 0.27
N ASN A 87 -27.72 4.35 0.27
CA ASN A 87 -29.09 4.39 0.76
C ASN A 87 -29.16 4.45 2.30
N THR A 88 -28.12 4.00 3.00
CA THR A 88 -28.11 3.91 4.47
C THR A 88 -27.36 5.06 5.14
N CYS A 89 -26.81 5.97 4.34
CA CYS A 89 -26.01 7.06 4.86
C CYS A 89 -26.80 8.02 5.74
N ARG A 90 -26.23 8.39 6.89
CA ARG A 90 -26.75 9.41 7.80
C ARG A 90 -25.62 10.34 8.25
N LYS A 91 -25.96 11.55 8.68
CA LYS A 91 -24.99 12.45 9.33
C LYS A 91 -24.87 12.06 10.80
N ASP A 92 -23.65 11.81 11.24
CA ASP A 92 -23.35 11.59 12.65
C ASP A 92 -23.48 12.92 13.41
N LYS A 93 -24.30 12.94 14.47
CA LYS A 93 -24.58 14.16 15.24
C LYS A 93 -23.35 14.71 15.99
N LYS A 94 -22.37 13.87 16.33
CA LYS A 94 -21.17 14.25 17.09
C LYS A 94 -20.04 14.72 16.17
N SER A 95 -19.87 14.06 15.03
CA SER A 95 -18.75 14.36 14.12
C SER A 95 -19.13 15.15 12.86
N GLY A 96 -20.43 15.32 12.59
CA GLY A 96 -20.95 15.96 11.36
C GLY A 96 -20.67 15.17 10.07
N ARG A 97 -19.92 14.07 10.15
CA ARG A 97 -19.49 13.26 9.00
C ARG A 97 -20.62 12.37 8.52
N LYS A 98 -20.66 12.13 7.20
CA LYS A 98 -21.57 11.17 6.58
C LYS A 98 -21.07 9.76 6.86
N VAL A 99 -21.87 8.98 7.58
CA VAL A 99 -21.58 7.58 7.93
C VAL A 99 -22.60 6.71 7.20
N CYS A 100 -22.13 5.67 6.53
CA CYS A 100 -22.94 4.77 5.72
C CYS A 100 -22.65 3.34 6.15
N SER A 101 -23.62 2.43 6.01
CA SER A 101 -23.39 1.00 6.26
C SER A 101 -22.52 0.39 5.17
N ALA A 102 -21.89 -0.75 5.46
CA ALA A 102 -21.17 -1.53 4.46
C ALA A 102 -22.10 -1.99 3.31
N CYS A 103 -21.54 -2.06 2.12
CA CYS A 103 -22.14 -2.51 0.87
C CYS A 103 -21.43 -3.75 0.38
N GLY A 104 -22.18 -4.82 0.18
CA GLY A 104 -21.62 -6.11 -0.22
C GLY A 104 -22.67 -7.21 -0.19
N ARG A 105 -22.32 -8.32 -0.86
CA ARG A 105 -23.14 -9.54 -1.05
C ARG A 105 -23.24 -10.44 0.19
N SER A 106 -22.80 -10.00 1.37
CA SER A 106 -23.05 -10.77 2.58
C SER A 106 -24.56 -10.79 2.81
N THR A 107 -25.10 -12.02 2.85
CA THR A 107 -26.36 -12.36 3.50
C THR A 107 -26.67 -11.33 4.58
N ALA A 108 -27.78 -10.61 4.41
CA ALA A 108 -28.31 -9.83 5.50
C ALA A 108 -28.39 -10.77 6.70
N LYS A 109 -27.68 -10.47 7.80
CA LYS A 109 -28.16 -10.92 9.11
C LYS A 109 -29.63 -10.48 9.16
N GLY A 110 -30.54 -11.43 9.05
CA GLY A 110 -31.98 -11.18 9.03
C GLY A 110 -32.70 -11.25 7.67
N GLY A 111 -32.32 -12.13 6.74
CA GLY A 111 -33.26 -12.76 5.79
C GLY A 111 -34.12 -11.87 4.88
N SER A 112 -33.89 -10.56 4.82
CA SER A 112 -34.75 -9.65 4.08
C SER A 112 -34.36 -9.69 2.60
N LYS A 113 -35.28 -10.15 1.74
CA LYS A 113 -35.17 -10.06 0.28
C LYS A 113 -35.06 -8.59 -0.11
N ARG A 114 -33.84 -8.06 -0.28
CA ARG A 114 -33.63 -6.66 -0.69
C ARG A 114 -34.16 -6.48 -2.12
N LYS A 115 -35.27 -5.73 -2.27
CA LYS A 115 -35.94 -5.49 -3.56
C LYS A 115 -35.22 -4.50 -4.51
N ARG A 116 -34.01 -4.01 -4.19
CA ARG A 116 -33.32 -3.01 -5.04
C ARG A 116 -31.80 -3.14 -4.97
N TYR A 117 -31.13 -3.02 -6.11
CA TYR A 117 -29.67 -3.08 -6.21
C TYR A 117 -29.07 -1.98 -5.32
N PRO A 118 -28.23 -2.33 -4.32
CA PRO A 118 -27.69 -1.33 -3.40
C PRO A 118 -26.78 -0.35 -4.14
N ALA A 119 -26.84 0.93 -3.75
CA ALA A 119 -26.09 2.00 -4.40
C ALA A 119 -24.65 2.05 -3.85
N CYS A 120 -23.92 0.96 -4.03
CA CYS A 120 -22.58 0.80 -3.47
C CYS A 120 -21.61 1.86 -4.02
N ARG A 121 -20.85 2.50 -3.13
CA ARG A 121 -19.71 3.36 -3.49
C ARG A 121 -18.46 3.00 -2.70
N PRO A 122 -17.25 3.35 -3.18
CA PRO A 122 -16.02 3.06 -2.46
C PRO A 122 -15.90 3.77 -1.10
N THR A 123 -16.56 4.91 -0.92
CA THR A 123 -16.52 5.72 0.30
C THR A 123 -17.82 6.50 0.53
N PRO A 124 -18.14 6.91 1.78
CA PRO A 124 -19.31 7.74 2.08
C PRO A 124 -19.33 9.09 1.33
N SER A 125 -18.16 9.67 1.07
CA SER A 125 -18.04 10.93 0.32
C SER A 125 -18.44 10.79 -1.15
N ALA A 126 -18.41 9.58 -1.70
CA ALA A 126 -18.76 9.31 -3.08
C ALA A 126 -20.28 9.14 -3.32
N CYS A 127 -21.11 9.14 -2.26
CA CYS A 127 -22.55 8.95 -2.36
C CYS A 127 -23.32 10.14 -2.96
N GLY A 128 -22.69 11.31 -3.12
CA GLY A 128 -23.28 12.48 -3.80
C GLY A 128 -22.66 12.78 -5.17
N LYS A 129 -21.61 12.04 -5.58
CA LYS A 129 -20.88 12.33 -6.82
C LYS A 129 -21.56 11.64 -8.01
N LYS A 130 -21.87 12.38 -9.07
CA LYS A 130 -22.30 11.81 -10.36
C LYS A 130 -21.13 11.01 -10.97
N GLY A 131 -21.40 9.81 -11.46
CA GLY A 131 -20.41 8.94 -12.11
C GLY A 131 -20.95 7.52 -12.31
N LYS A 132 -20.33 6.74 -13.20
CA LYS A 132 -20.75 5.35 -13.50
C LYS A 132 -20.05 4.39 -12.54
N TRP A 133 -20.74 4.01 -11.47
CA TRP A 133 -20.19 3.14 -10.43
C TRP A 133 -21.01 1.85 -10.36
N GLY A 134 -20.58 0.83 -11.11
CA GLY A 134 -21.25 -0.46 -11.20
C GLY A 134 -21.15 -1.09 -12.59
N LYS A 135 -21.45 -2.40 -12.70
CA LYS A 135 -21.54 -3.07 -14.00
C LYS A 135 -22.70 -2.45 -14.80
N LYS A 136 -22.40 -1.92 -15.99
CA LYS A 136 -23.42 -1.43 -16.94
C LYS A 136 -24.41 -2.55 -17.27
N SER A 137 -25.68 -2.19 -17.43
CA SER A 137 -26.71 -3.12 -17.89
C SER A 137 -26.35 -3.66 -19.29
N LYS A 138 -26.81 -4.88 -19.62
CA LYS A 138 -26.60 -5.45 -20.97
C LYS A 138 -27.17 -4.55 -22.08
N ALA A 139 -28.26 -3.84 -21.79
CA ALA A 139 -28.87 -2.87 -22.70
C ALA A 139 -27.94 -1.68 -23.01
N GLU A 140 -27.22 -1.17 -22.01
CA GLU A 140 -26.28 -0.07 -22.21
C GLU A 140 -25.01 -0.50 -22.96
N LYS A 141 -24.59 -1.77 -22.83
CA LYS A 141 -23.50 -2.34 -23.66
C LYS A 141 -23.89 -2.47 -25.13
N LYS A 142 -25.15 -2.83 -25.44
CA LYS A 142 -25.66 -2.92 -26.82
C LYS A 142 -25.75 -1.55 -27.50
N ARG A 143 -26.15 -0.50 -26.78
CA ARG A 143 -26.29 0.88 -27.32
C ARG A 143 -24.98 1.57 -27.72
N LYS A 144 -23.82 1.05 -27.29
CA LYS A 144 -22.48 1.56 -27.65
C LYS A 144 -21.74 0.70 -28.68
N LYS A 145 -22.33 -0.42 -29.10
CA LYS A 145 -21.82 -1.30 -30.16
C LYS A 145 -22.47 -1.02 -31.53
N LYS A 146 -23.38 -0.04 -31.58
CA LYS A 146 -23.93 0.54 -32.81
C LYS A 146 -23.26 1.88 -33.03
#